data_AF-B6H8H0-F1
#
_entry.id   AF-B6H8H0-F1
#
_cell.length_a   1.000
_cell.length_b   1.000
_cell.length_c   1.000
_cell.angle_alpha   90.00
_cell.angle_beta   90.00
_cell.angle_gamma   90.00
#
_symmetry.space_group_name_H-M   'P 1'
#
loop_
_entity.id
_entity.type
_entity.pdbx_description
1 polymer ?
#
loop_
_entity_poly.entity_id
_entity_poly.type
_entity_poly.pdbx_seq_one_letter_code
_entity_poly.pdbx_strand_id
1 'polypeptide(L)'
;MVLKYPQFEPCGDKLIRWMENADEPDCPVRITTLNSWSLPQPMDWKIEYERAWLSPEMISSVVGLGLPVGELIPNDLYPTESPCVQHSIIKTRNGVTAFVGTIGPGVLFCYSIRRSQVTNGPYVSELAKMAYETHYPLNGLKYIFMNNILEPSTEPFIEEQIYPSREGAKYRSAERQNWDYPSPEFSAIMGTPIGKVVGSFILGAFGQGVKRVARIATFQSGEDFHKLDMRFDIEDV
;
A
#
# COMPACT_ATOMS: atom_id res chain seq x y z
N MET A 1 2.93 -21.92 21.48
CA MET A 1 2.09 -21.92 20.26
C MET A 1 3.03 -22.06 19.07
N VAL A 2 2.78 -22.98 18.15
CA VAL A 2 3.60 -23.14 16.94
C VAL A 2 3.07 -22.15 15.91
N LEU A 3 3.92 -21.23 15.46
CA LEU A 3 3.56 -20.24 14.42
C LEU A 3 3.37 -20.97 13.08
N LYS A 4 2.34 -20.61 12.33
CA LYS A 4 2.08 -21.19 11.01
C LYS A 4 3.10 -20.69 9.99
N TYR A 5 3.48 -19.43 10.11
CA TYR A 5 4.42 -18.77 9.19
C TYR A 5 5.57 -18.11 9.98
N PRO A 6 6.51 -18.88 10.56
CA PRO A 6 7.52 -18.36 11.48
C PRO A 6 8.43 -17.29 10.87
N GLN A 7 8.56 -17.26 9.54
CA GLN A 7 9.35 -16.25 8.83
C GLN A 7 8.74 -14.84 8.88
N PHE A 8 7.40 -14.73 8.84
CA PHE A 8 6.72 -13.45 8.65
C PHE A 8 5.75 -13.11 9.80
N GLU A 9 5.05 -14.09 10.35
CA GLU A 9 4.03 -13.91 11.40
C GLU A 9 4.54 -13.07 12.58
N PRO A 10 5.74 -13.31 13.18
CA PRO A 10 6.22 -12.49 14.30
C PRO A 10 6.42 -11.01 13.96
N CYS A 11 6.91 -10.73 12.74
CA CYS A 11 7.12 -9.36 12.29
C CYS A 11 5.78 -8.66 12.06
N GLY A 12 4.82 -9.37 11.45
CA GLY A 12 3.50 -8.83 11.18
C GLY A 12 2.70 -8.60 12.45
N ASP A 13 2.70 -9.55 13.39
CA ASP A 13 2.05 -9.40 14.70
C ASP A 13 2.56 -8.17 15.44
N LYS A 14 3.89 -7.96 15.46
CA LYS A 14 4.46 -6.77 16.12
C LYS A 14 4.03 -5.47 15.42
N LEU A 15 3.98 -5.47 14.10
CA LEU A 15 3.53 -4.33 13.31
C LEU A 15 2.04 -4.02 13.55
N ILE A 16 1.21 -5.05 13.63
CA ILE A 16 -0.23 -4.93 13.92
C ILE A 16 -0.42 -4.35 15.33
N ARG A 17 0.30 -4.87 16.33
CA ARG A 17 0.23 -4.34 17.70
C ARG A 17 0.56 -2.86 17.80
N TRP A 18 1.60 -2.40 17.10
CA TRP A 18 1.91 -0.97 17.05
C TRP A 18 0.78 -0.15 16.44
N MET A 19 0.09 -0.67 15.42
CA MET A 19 -1.06 0.01 14.81
C MET A 19 -2.29 0.03 15.73
N GLU A 20 -2.55 -1.05 16.46
CA GLU A 20 -3.75 -1.20 17.32
C GLU A 20 -3.59 -0.63 18.73
N ASN A 21 -2.37 -0.36 19.20
CA ASN A 21 -2.15 0.07 20.58
C ASN A 21 -1.16 1.24 20.65
N ALA A 22 -1.66 2.38 21.13
CA ALA A 22 -0.89 3.60 21.35
C ALA A 22 0.27 3.41 22.36
N ASP A 23 0.11 2.47 23.29
CA ASP A 23 1.09 2.18 24.35
C ASP A 23 2.02 1.00 24.03
N GLU A 24 1.92 0.40 22.82
CA GLU A 24 2.80 -0.70 22.46
C GLU A 24 4.27 -0.21 22.39
N PRO A 25 5.19 -0.79 23.16
CA PRO A 25 6.54 -0.26 23.30
C PRO A 25 7.39 -0.48 22.05
N ASP A 26 8.49 0.29 21.99
CA ASP A 26 9.58 0.11 21.03
C ASP A 26 9.16 0.19 19.55
N CYS A 27 8.13 0.98 19.22
CA CYS A 27 7.79 1.27 17.83
C CYS A 27 8.91 2.13 17.19
N PRO A 28 9.62 1.63 16.17
CA PRO A 28 10.69 2.38 15.52
C PRO A 28 10.14 3.41 14.52
N VAL A 29 8.87 3.27 14.12
CA VAL A 29 8.24 4.12 13.12
C VAL A 29 7.64 5.34 13.79
N ARG A 30 8.19 6.52 13.48
CA ARG A 30 7.67 7.81 13.96
C ARG A 30 6.75 8.41 12.89
N ILE A 31 5.82 9.24 13.33
CA ILE A 31 5.04 10.08 12.42
C ILE A 31 6.04 10.90 11.59
N THR A 32 5.97 10.75 10.25
CA THR A 32 6.93 11.40 9.37
C THR A 32 6.48 12.82 9.04
N THR A 33 7.41 13.75 9.14
CA THR A 33 7.24 15.16 8.76
C THR A 33 7.75 15.44 7.36
N LEU A 34 8.09 14.39 6.60
CA LEU A 34 8.65 14.51 5.26
C LEU A 34 7.64 15.19 4.32
N ASN A 35 8.10 16.27 3.71
CA ASN A 35 7.47 17.01 2.63
C ASN A 35 8.51 17.37 1.55
N SER A 36 8.04 17.92 0.43
CA SER A 36 8.87 18.27 -0.73
C SER A 36 10.05 19.19 -0.41
N TRP A 37 9.90 20.08 0.59
CA TRP A 37 10.95 21.00 1.04
C TRP A 37 12.00 20.35 1.93
N SER A 38 11.62 19.28 2.63
CA SER A 38 12.47 18.56 3.60
C SER A 38 13.16 17.32 3.02
N LEU A 39 12.98 17.03 1.73
CA LEU A 39 13.65 15.91 1.07
C LEU A 39 15.19 16.07 1.18
N PRO A 40 15.93 14.99 1.51
CA PRO A 40 17.38 15.08 1.70
C PRO A 40 18.09 15.64 0.46
N GLN A 41 18.85 16.71 0.69
CA GLN A 41 19.70 17.37 -0.31
C GLN A 41 20.98 16.55 -0.58
N PRO A 42 21.60 16.70 -1.76
CA PRO A 42 21.24 17.58 -2.89
C PRO A 42 20.05 17.09 -3.74
N MET A 43 19.39 18.01 -4.46
CA MET A 43 18.14 17.94 -5.25
C MET A 43 18.05 16.87 -6.37
N ASP A 44 18.60 15.68 -6.20
CA ASP A 44 18.50 14.60 -7.20
C ASP A 44 17.12 13.90 -7.20
N TRP A 45 16.11 14.53 -6.61
CA TRP A 45 14.73 14.06 -6.59
C TRP A 45 13.96 14.71 -7.74
N LYS A 46 13.52 13.87 -8.68
CA LYS A 46 12.55 14.23 -9.71
C LYS A 46 11.16 13.99 -9.14
N ILE A 47 10.41 15.08 -8.94
CA ILE A 47 9.03 15.05 -8.46
C ILE A 47 8.13 15.52 -9.59
N GLU A 48 7.22 14.66 -10.04
CA GLU A 48 6.27 14.95 -11.11
C GLU A 48 4.89 14.48 -10.67
N TYR A 49 3.87 15.26 -11.00
CA TYR A 49 2.49 14.83 -10.84
C TYR A 49 1.61 15.42 -11.93
N GLU A 50 0.60 14.66 -12.33
CA GLU A 50 -0.38 15.06 -13.34
C GLU A 50 -1.76 14.51 -13.03
N ARG A 51 -2.80 15.21 -13.49
CA ARG A 51 -4.18 14.76 -13.38
C ARG A 51 -4.38 13.56 -14.29
N ALA A 52 -4.89 12.46 -13.74
CA ALA A 52 -5.08 11.23 -14.49
C ALA A 52 -6.33 10.51 -13.98
N TRP A 53 -7.21 10.12 -14.89
CA TRP A 53 -8.36 9.27 -14.57
C TRP A 53 -7.91 7.86 -14.20
N LEU A 54 -8.72 7.18 -13.38
CA LEU A 54 -8.45 5.78 -13.05
C LEU A 54 -8.52 4.91 -14.31
N SER A 55 -7.61 3.96 -14.44
CA SER A 55 -7.67 2.96 -15.51
C SER A 55 -8.85 1.98 -15.28
N PRO A 56 -9.33 1.27 -16.31
CA PRO A 56 -10.37 0.25 -16.15
C PRO A 56 -10.06 -0.79 -15.07
N GLU A 57 -8.80 -1.18 -14.93
CA GLU A 57 -8.34 -2.14 -13.92
C GLU A 57 -8.47 -1.55 -12.51
N MET A 58 -8.07 -0.29 -12.33
CA MET A 58 -8.24 0.42 -11.05
C MET A 58 -9.70 0.57 -10.69
N ILE A 59 -10.55 0.95 -11.65
CA ILE A 59 -12.00 1.08 -11.45
C ILE A 59 -12.58 -0.26 -10.98
N SER A 60 -12.28 -1.35 -11.68
CA SER A 60 -12.71 -2.70 -11.29
C SER A 60 -12.29 -3.05 -9.86
N SER A 61 -11.10 -2.62 -9.45
CA SER A 61 -10.59 -2.90 -8.11
C SER A 61 -11.33 -2.17 -6.98
N VAL A 62 -11.91 -0.99 -7.27
CA VAL A 62 -12.62 -0.14 -6.28
C VAL A 62 -14.15 -0.22 -6.34
N VAL A 63 -14.71 -0.81 -7.40
CA VAL A 63 -16.15 -1.07 -7.47
C VAL A 63 -16.60 -1.92 -6.28
N GLY A 64 -17.71 -1.52 -5.66
CA GLY A 64 -18.26 -2.19 -4.48
C GLY A 64 -17.63 -1.79 -3.14
N LEU A 65 -16.65 -0.87 -3.12
CA LEU A 65 -16.01 -0.39 -1.88
C LEU A 65 -16.68 0.85 -1.27
N GLY A 66 -17.84 1.26 -1.79
CA GLY A 66 -18.54 2.45 -1.30
C GLY A 66 -17.79 3.77 -1.52
N LEU A 67 -16.77 3.78 -2.39
CA LEU A 67 -16.17 5.01 -2.90
C LEU A 67 -17.10 5.66 -3.94
N PRO A 68 -17.08 6.99 -4.11
CA PRO A 68 -17.85 7.68 -5.14
C PRO A 68 -17.22 7.46 -6.53
N VAL A 69 -17.26 6.21 -7.03
CA VAL A 69 -16.57 5.80 -8.28
C VAL A 69 -16.99 6.66 -9.48
N GLY A 70 -18.24 7.11 -9.52
CA GLY A 70 -18.75 8.00 -10.57
C GLY A 70 -18.03 9.36 -10.65
N GLU A 71 -17.40 9.81 -9.55
CA GLU A 71 -16.56 11.02 -9.54
C GLU A 71 -15.11 10.71 -9.96
N LEU A 72 -14.66 9.46 -9.84
CA LEU A 72 -13.29 9.03 -10.13
C LEU A 72 -13.09 8.61 -11.60
N ILE A 73 -14.14 8.73 -12.43
CA ILE A 73 -14.16 8.37 -13.85
C ILE A 73 -14.63 9.56 -14.70
N PRO A 74 -14.17 9.67 -15.97
CA PRO A 74 -14.63 10.74 -16.85
C PRO A 74 -16.15 10.69 -17.00
N ASN A 75 -16.80 11.86 -16.90
CA ASN A 75 -18.19 12.03 -17.28
C ASN A 75 -18.26 12.90 -18.53
N ASP A 76 -18.68 12.30 -19.65
CA ASP A 76 -18.72 12.94 -20.96
C ASP A 76 -19.72 14.11 -21.04
N LEU A 77 -20.64 14.22 -20.08
CA LEU A 77 -21.65 15.29 -20.05
C LEU A 77 -21.14 16.61 -19.47
N TYR A 78 -20.11 16.58 -18.61
CA TYR A 78 -19.53 17.78 -17.99
C TYR A 78 -18.02 17.57 -17.81
N PRO A 79 -17.16 18.23 -18.61
CA PRO A 79 -15.72 18.11 -18.47
C PRO A 79 -15.31 18.69 -17.11
N THR A 80 -15.09 17.80 -16.16
CA THR A 80 -14.48 18.08 -14.87
C THR A 80 -13.05 17.57 -14.91
N GLU A 81 -12.13 18.26 -14.23
CA GLU A 81 -10.78 17.71 -14.04
C GLU A 81 -10.87 16.44 -13.22
N SER A 82 -9.99 15.47 -13.52
CA SER A 82 -9.95 14.23 -12.74
C SER A 82 -9.66 14.53 -11.26
N PRO A 83 -10.39 13.94 -10.30
CA PRO A 83 -10.00 14.02 -8.90
C PRO A 83 -8.83 13.09 -8.58
N CYS A 84 -8.24 12.40 -9.56
CA CYS A 84 -7.10 11.55 -9.34
C CYS A 84 -5.82 12.22 -9.86
N VAL A 85 -4.71 11.96 -9.17
CA VAL A 85 -3.38 12.50 -9.49
C VAL A 85 -2.40 11.34 -9.57
N GLN A 86 -1.77 11.16 -10.72
CA GLN A 86 -0.60 10.30 -10.84
C GLN A 86 0.60 11.07 -10.31
N HIS A 87 1.34 10.49 -9.36
CA HIS A 87 2.44 11.13 -8.67
C HIS A 87 3.68 10.24 -8.68
N SER A 88 4.81 10.82 -9.09
CA SER A 88 6.12 10.18 -9.19
C SER A 88 7.13 10.96 -8.35
N ILE A 89 7.89 10.25 -7.51
CA ILE A 89 8.99 10.80 -6.71
C ILE A 89 10.17 9.85 -6.89
N ILE A 90 11.17 10.26 -7.65
CA ILE A 90 12.28 9.38 -8.06
C ILE A 90 13.61 10.05 -7.80
N LYS A 91 14.51 9.32 -7.15
CA LYS A 91 15.94 9.62 -7.06
C LYS A 91 16.73 8.49 -7.70
N THR A 92 17.67 8.82 -8.57
CA THR A 92 18.49 7.82 -9.30
C THR A 92 19.98 7.85 -8.92
N ARG A 93 20.46 8.96 -8.33
CA ARG A 93 21.87 9.09 -7.94
C ARG A 93 22.18 8.22 -6.72
N ASN A 94 23.25 7.43 -6.83
CA ASN A 94 23.70 6.46 -5.82
C ASN A 94 22.65 5.36 -5.52
N GLY A 95 21.95 4.93 -6.58
CA GLY A 95 20.90 3.92 -6.54
C GLY A 95 19.51 4.53 -6.68
N VAL A 96 18.53 3.67 -6.95
CA VAL A 96 17.16 4.10 -7.23
C VAL A 96 16.31 4.03 -5.97
N THR A 97 15.77 5.18 -5.55
CA THR A 97 14.68 5.27 -4.57
C THR A 97 13.51 5.93 -5.25
N ALA A 98 12.37 5.24 -5.30
CA ALA A 98 11.23 5.68 -6.09
C ALA A 98 9.90 5.32 -5.42
N PHE A 99 8.95 6.22 -5.56
CA PHE A 99 7.53 5.98 -5.40
C PHE A 99 6.83 6.43 -6.68
N VAL A 100 5.98 5.57 -7.24
CA VAL A 100 5.07 5.91 -8.33
C VAL A 100 3.71 5.35 -8.00
N GLY A 101 2.69 6.20 -8.03
CA GLY A 101 1.33 5.83 -7.67
C GLY A 101 0.27 6.78 -8.23
N THR A 102 -0.99 6.39 -8.10
CA THR A 102 -2.14 7.27 -8.33
C THR A 102 -2.88 7.49 -7.03
N ILE A 103 -3.20 8.74 -6.76
CA ILE A 103 -3.83 9.19 -5.54
C ILE A 103 -5.22 9.70 -5.90
N GLY A 104 -6.21 9.31 -5.12
CA GLY A 104 -7.57 9.86 -5.20
C GLY A 104 -8.22 9.99 -3.83
N PRO A 105 -9.41 10.61 -3.77
CA PRO A 105 -10.20 10.69 -2.56
C PRO A 105 -10.43 9.28 -1.95
N GLY A 106 -9.84 9.04 -0.79
CA GLY A 106 -9.97 7.78 -0.07
C GLY A 106 -9.18 6.58 -0.60
N VAL A 107 -8.37 6.75 -1.66
CA VAL A 107 -7.62 5.65 -2.27
C VAL A 107 -6.20 6.03 -2.68
N LEU A 108 -5.26 5.12 -2.44
CA LEU A 108 -3.86 5.24 -2.85
C LEU A 108 -3.45 3.97 -3.61
N PHE A 109 -3.14 4.10 -4.90
CA PHE A 109 -2.57 3.03 -5.73
C PHE A 109 -1.06 3.19 -5.82
N CYS A 110 -0.31 2.12 -5.59
CA CYS A 110 1.15 2.08 -5.63
C CYS A 110 1.61 1.09 -6.69
N TYR A 111 2.29 1.55 -7.75
CA TYR A 111 2.71 0.69 -8.88
C TYR A 111 4.18 0.30 -8.83
N SER A 112 5.03 1.21 -8.35
CA SER A 112 6.48 1.02 -8.35
C SER A 112 7.05 1.63 -7.10
N ILE A 113 7.56 0.76 -6.24
CA ILE A 113 8.23 1.13 -5.01
C ILE A 113 9.65 0.58 -5.04
N ARG A 114 10.63 1.45 -4.84
CA ARG A 114 12.05 1.07 -4.79
C ARG A 114 12.75 1.86 -3.70
N ARG A 115 13.66 1.22 -2.99
CA ARG A 115 14.54 1.89 -2.03
C ARG A 115 15.98 1.42 -2.23
N SER A 116 16.87 2.37 -2.48
CA SER A 116 18.30 2.08 -2.52
C SER A 116 18.78 1.73 -1.12
N GLN A 117 19.43 0.58 -0.97
CA GLN A 117 20.06 0.16 0.30
C GLN A 117 21.38 0.90 0.56
N VAL A 118 21.92 1.60 -0.45
CA VAL A 118 23.21 2.29 -0.39
C VAL A 118 23.09 3.67 0.27
N THR A 119 21.87 4.18 0.43
CA THR A 119 21.63 5.54 0.94
C THR A 119 20.73 5.52 2.16
N ASN A 120 20.99 6.41 3.13
CA ASN A 120 20.07 6.75 4.23
C ASN A 120 18.87 7.59 3.73
N GLY A 121 18.34 7.25 2.55
CA GLY A 121 17.19 7.93 1.96
C GLY A 121 15.89 7.58 2.68
N PRO A 122 14.84 8.38 2.44
CA PRO A 122 13.51 8.13 2.97
C PRO A 122 13.02 6.73 2.65
N TYR A 123 12.17 6.20 3.52
CA TYR A 123 11.43 4.98 3.24
C TYR A 123 10.33 5.25 2.22
N VAL A 124 9.95 4.21 1.46
CA VAL A 124 8.89 4.37 0.46
C VAL A 124 7.54 4.71 1.12
N SER A 125 7.30 4.23 2.34
CA SER A 125 6.14 4.64 3.15
C SER A 125 6.09 6.15 3.39
N GLU A 126 7.23 6.80 3.60
CA GLU A 126 7.31 8.25 3.80
C GLU A 126 7.06 9.01 2.50
N LEU A 127 7.60 8.52 1.38
CA LEU A 127 7.34 9.10 0.05
C LEU A 127 5.86 8.97 -0.33
N ALA A 128 5.25 7.82 -0.07
CA ALA A 128 3.84 7.57 -0.32
C ALA A 128 2.94 8.48 0.53
N LYS A 129 3.26 8.66 1.83
CA LYS A 129 2.52 9.61 2.69
C LYS A 129 2.64 11.04 2.15
N MET A 130 3.86 11.48 1.87
CA MET A 130 4.11 12.82 1.31
C MET A 130 3.30 13.03 0.03
N ALA A 131 3.30 12.06 -0.88
CA ALA A 131 2.55 12.14 -2.13
C ALA A 131 1.03 12.26 -1.87
N TYR A 132 0.47 11.41 -1.00
CA TYR A 132 -0.95 11.44 -0.68
C TYR A 132 -1.37 12.77 -0.02
N GLU A 133 -0.63 13.18 1.02
CA GLU A 133 -0.89 14.37 1.82
C GLU A 133 -0.73 15.68 1.03
N THR A 134 0.02 15.65 -0.09
CA THR A 134 0.13 16.78 -1.02
C THR A 134 -1.20 17.10 -1.71
N HIS A 135 -2.08 16.11 -1.86
CA HIS A 135 -3.32 16.26 -2.63
C HIS A 135 -4.60 16.04 -1.81
N TYR A 136 -4.57 15.21 -0.77
CA TYR A 136 -5.74 14.86 0.03
C TYR A 136 -5.42 14.75 1.53
N PRO A 137 -6.38 15.05 2.42
CA PRO A 137 -6.20 14.84 3.85
C PRO A 137 -6.09 13.34 4.17
N LEU A 138 -5.08 12.96 4.97
CA LEU A 138 -4.82 11.56 5.34
C LEU A 138 -6.03 10.88 6.00
N ASN A 139 -6.81 11.60 6.80
CA ASN A 139 -8.01 11.07 7.46
C ASN A 139 -9.07 10.53 6.47
N GLY A 140 -9.04 10.98 5.22
CA GLY A 140 -9.95 10.50 4.18
C GLY A 140 -9.54 9.16 3.58
N LEU A 141 -8.28 8.72 3.76
CA LEU A 141 -7.74 7.50 3.16
C LEU A 141 -8.39 6.24 3.76
N LYS A 142 -8.94 5.39 2.89
CA LYS A 142 -9.62 4.13 3.28
C LYS A 142 -8.95 2.90 2.68
N TYR A 143 -8.33 3.02 1.51
CA TYR A 143 -7.79 1.88 0.78
C TYR A 143 -6.40 2.17 0.24
N ILE A 144 -5.46 1.25 0.48
CA ILE A 144 -4.15 1.24 -0.18
C ILE A 144 -4.09 0.02 -1.09
N PHE A 145 -3.78 0.24 -2.36
CA PHE A 145 -3.54 -0.79 -3.34
C PHE A 145 -2.06 -0.85 -3.66
N MET A 146 -1.50 -2.06 -3.57
CA MET A 146 -0.15 -2.40 -3.99
C MET A 146 -0.28 -3.21 -5.27
N ASN A 147 0.02 -2.60 -6.40
CA ASN A 147 -0.23 -3.17 -7.71
C ASN A 147 1.03 -3.78 -8.33
N ASN A 148 0.84 -4.84 -9.11
CA ASN A 148 1.88 -5.53 -9.86
C ASN A 148 3.10 -5.86 -8.99
N ILE A 149 2.83 -6.53 -7.87
CA ILE A 149 3.85 -6.89 -6.88
C ILE A 149 4.77 -7.94 -7.51
N LEU A 150 6.03 -7.55 -7.66
CA LEU A 150 7.14 -8.40 -8.10
C LEU A 150 8.22 -8.52 -7.01
N GLU A 151 7.85 -8.24 -5.75
CA GLU A 151 8.80 -8.29 -4.64
C GLU A 151 9.11 -9.76 -4.32
N PRO A 152 10.38 -10.18 -4.38
CA PRO A 152 10.79 -11.59 -4.44
C PRO A 152 10.48 -12.40 -3.18
N SER A 153 10.13 -11.75 -2.07
CA SER A 153 9.71 -12.44 -0.85
C SER A 153 8.18 -12.53 -0.75
N THR A 154 7.48 -11.47 -1.16
CA THR A 154 6.03 -11.34 -1.01
C THR A 154 5.29 -12.19 -2.03
N GLU A 155 5.58 -12.03 -3.32
CA GLU A 155 4.83 -12.71 -4.38
C GLU A 155 4.90 -14.25 -4.26
N PRO A 156 6.09 -14.88 -4.14
CA PRO A 156 6.17 -16.33 -3.96
C PRO A 156 5.52 -16.79 -2.65
N PHE A 157 5.62 -16.00 -1.57
CA PHE A 157 4.97 -16.35 -0.30
C PHE A 157 3.43 -16.38 -0.44
N ILE A 158 2.85 -15.43 -1.16
CA ILE A 158 1.41 -15.42 -1.42
C ILE A 158 1.01 -16.65 -2.25
N GLU A 159 1.72 -16.92 -3.36
CA GLU A 159 1.43 -18.02 -4.28
C GLU A 159 1.61 -19.40 -3.62
N GLU A 160 2.72 -19.62 -2.93
CA GLU A 160 3.16 -20.95 -2.50
C GLU A 160 2.69 -21.31 -1.08
N GLN A 161 2.37 -20.32 -0.23
CA GLN A 161 2.05 -20.57 1.18
C GLN A 161 0.70 -20.01 1.63
N ILE A 162 0.30 -18.83 1.16
CA ILE A 162 -0.98 -18.23 1.57
C ILE A 162 -2.15 -18.86 0.81
N TYR A 163 -2.13 -18.87 -0.52
CA TYR A 163 -3.25 -19.42 -1.30
C TYR A 163 -3.50 -20.92 -1.01
N PRO A 164 -2.48 -21.81 -0.98
CA PRO A 164 -2.68 -23.23 -0.68
C PRO A 164 -3.21 -23.49 0.74
N SER A 165 -3.10 -22.52 1.64
CA SER A 165 -3.57 -22.68 3.02
C SER A 165 -5.08 -22.63 3.17
N ARG A 166 -5.81 -22.11 2.16
CA ARG A 166 -7.27 -22.02 2.13
C ARG A 166 -7.83 -23.00 1.12
N GLU A 167 -8.66 -23.91 1.59
CA GLU A 167 -9.36 -24.84 0.71
C GLU A 167 -10.21 -24.09 -0.33
N GLY A 168 -10.08 -24.49 -1.59
CA GLY A 168 -10.79 -23.88 -2.73
C GLY A 168 -10.14 -22.61 -3.28
N ALA A 169 -9.19 -21.99 -2.58
CA ALA A 169 -8.46 -20.84 -3.11
C ALA A 169 -7.49 -21.29 -4.22
N LYS A 170 -7.58 -20.63 -5.38
CA LYS A 170 -6.70 -20.88 -6.53
C LYS A 170 -5.89 -19.63 -6.83
N TYR A 171 -4.57 -19.76 -6.88
CA TYR A 171 -3.71 -18.71 -7.38
C TYR A 171 -3.93 -18.54 -8.89
N ARG A 172 -3.77 -17.32 -9.41
CA ARG A 172 -4.09 -16.95 -10.80
C ARG A 172 -5.55 -17.24 -11.16
N SER A 173 -6.44 -16.74 -10.31
CA SER A 173 -7.89 -16.79 -10.51
C SER A 173 -8.45 -15.38 -10.63
N ALA A 174 -9.59 -15.24 -11.30
CA ALA A 174 -10.38 -14.01 -11.27
C ALA A 174 -10.95 -13.72 -9.86
N GLU A 175 -11.00 -14.74 -9.00
CA GLU A 175 -11.56 -14.63 -7.66
C GLU A 175 -10.59 -13.94 -6.69
N ARG A 176 -11.05 -12.82 -6.13
CA ARG A 176 -10.39 -12.13 -5.02
C ARG A 176 -10.48 -12.95 -3.74
N GLN A 177 -9.37 -13.05 -3.03
CA GLN A 177 -9.30 -13.66 -1.70
C GLN A 177 -9.18 -12.58 -0.63
N ASN A 178 -10.00 -12.68 0.42
CA ASN A 178 -9.92 -11.81 1.58
C ASN A 178 -9.31 -12.55 2.77
N TRP A 179 -8.39 -11.88 3.45
CA TRP A 179 -7.70 -12.32 4.65
C TRP A 179 -8.07 -11.31 5.74
N ASP A 180 -8.89 -11.75 6.68
CA ASP A 180 -9.39 -10.91 7.77
C ASP A 180 -8.51 -11.08 9.02
N TYR A 181 -8.37 -10.02 9.81
CA TYR A 181 -7.77 -10.10 11.14
C TYR A 181 -8.76 -10.77 12.13
N PRO A 182 -8.30 -11.58 13.11
CA PRO A 182 -6.93 -12.00 13.39
C PRO A 182 -6.60 -13.41 12.87
N SER A 183 -6.26 -13.54 11.59
CA SER A 183 -5.78 -14.81 11.02
C SER A 183 -4.24 -14.88 10.94
N PRO A 184 -3.63 -16.08 11.07
CA PRO A 184 -2.19 -16.24 10.83
C PRO A 184 -1.75 -15.79 9.44
N GLU A 185 -2.59 -15.97 8.43
CA GLU A 185 -2.36 -15.48 7.06
C GLU A 185 -2.29 -13.96 7.05
N PHE A 186 -3.24 -13.27 7.69
CA PHE A 186 -3.22 -11.82 7.80
C PHE A 186 -1.92 -11.31 8.45
N SER A 187 -1.55 -11.87 9.60
CA SER A 187 -0.30 -11.52 10.29
C SER A 187 0.93 -11.80 9.43
N ALA A 188 0.99 -12.97 8.78
CA ALA A 188 2.11 -13.30 7.92
C ALA A 188 2.21 -12.37 6.70
N ILE A 189 1.08 -12.02 6.08
CA ILE A 189 1.05 -11.06 4.97
C ILE A 189 1.56 -9.68 5.44
N MET A 190 1.12 -9.19 6.60
CA MET A 190 1.65 -7.96 7.19
C MET A 190 3.16 -8.00 7.46
N GLY A 191 3.70 -9.19 7.73
CA GLY A 191 5.13 -9.41 7.96
C GLY A 191 6.01 -9.42 6.69
N THR A 192 5.40 -9.54 5.51
CA THR A 192 6.11 -9.47 4.21
C THR A 192 6.70 -8.07 3.96
N PRO A 193 7.68 -7.92 3.05
CA PRO A 193 8.18 -6.59 2.67
C PRO A 193 7.09 -5.60 2.21
N ILE A 194 6.08 -6.04 1.46
CA ILE A 194 4.94 -5.19 1.06
C ILE A 194 4.07 -4.82 2.27
N GLY A 195 3.72 -5.80 3.10
CA GLY A 195 2.96 -5.56 4.33
C GLY A 195 3.66 -4.57 5.27
N LYS A 196 4.98 -4.68 5.39
CA LYS A 196 5.82 -3.75 6.17
C LYS A 196 5.79 -2.33 5.61
N VAL A 197 5.79 -2.15 4.29
CA VAL A 197 5.65 -0.81 3.68
C VAL A 197 4.30 -0.20 4.06
N VAL A 198 3.22 -0.97 3.96
CA VAL A 198 1.87 -0.49 4.31
C VAL A 198 1.75 -0.19 5.81
N GLY A 199 2.14 -1.10 6.70
CA GLY A 199 2.07 -0.82 8.14
C GLY A 199 2.98 0.33 8.57
N SER A 200 4.17 0.48 7.95
CA SER A 200 5.03 1.65 8.18
C SER A 200 4.41 2.94 7.65
N PHE A 201 3.65 2.87 6.55
CA PHE A 201 2.86 4.01 6.07
C PHE A 201 1.79 4.39 7.09
N ILE A 202 1.01 3.44 7.60
CA ILE A 202 -0.05 3.71 8.59
C ILE A 202 0.54 4.35 9.85
N LEU A 203 1.57 3.73 10.43
CA LEU A 203 2.24 4.28 11.62
C LEU A 203 2.90 5.64 11.35
N GLY A 204 3.53 5.81 10.19
CA GLY A 204 4.16 7.07 9.81
C GLY A 204 3.17 8.18 9.46
N ALA A 205 1.96 7.83 9.05
CA ALA A 205 0.89 8.77 8.69
C ALA A 205 0.06 9.20 9.89
N PHE A 206 -0.34 8.24 10.73
CA PHE A 206 -1.34 8.44 11.77
C PHE A 206 -0.78 8.31 13.20
N GLY A 207 0.33 7.60 13.39
CA GLY A 207 0.84 7.20 14.70
C GLY A 207 0.28 5.87 15.18
N GLN A 208 0.68 5.46 16.39
CA GLN A 208 0.24 4.22 17.03
C GLN A 208 -1.19 4.35 17.58
N GLY A 209 -1.99 3.29 17.46
CA GLY A 209 -3.34 3.23 18.04
C GLY A 209 -4.36 4.17 17.41
N VAL A 210 -4.12 4.66 16.18
CA VAL A 210 -5.03 5.61 15.49
C VAL A 210 -5.76 4.95 14.33
N LYS A 211 -5.01 4.26 13.46
CA LYS A 211 -5.55 3.53 12.31
C LYS A 211 -4.95 2.13 12.28
N ARG A 212 -5.72 1.17 11.79
CA ARG A 212 -5.27 -0.21 11.55
C ARG A 212 -5.68 -0.70 10.17
N VAL A 213 -5.04 -1.78 9.73
CA VAL A 213 -5.51 -2.58 8.60
C VAL A 213 -6.57 -3.55 9.13
N ALA A 214 -7.79 -3.48 8.61
CA ALA A 214 -8.90 -4.36 9.00
C ALA A 214 -8.92 -5.66 8.19
N ARG A 215 -8.58 -5.55 6.90
CA ARG A 215 -8.64 -6.62 5.91
C ARG A 215 -7.56 -6.44 4.87
N ILE A 216 -7.03 -7.56 4.41
CA ILE A 216 -6.16 -7.61 3.24
C ILE A 216 -6.88 -8.42 2.16
N ALA A 217 -6.95 -7.90 0.96
CA ALA A 217 -7.42 -8.65 -0.20
C ALA A 217 -6.27 -8.90 -1.17
N THR A 218 -6.13 -10.12 -1.65
CA THR A 218 -5.20 -10.50 -2.72
C THR A 218 -6.00 -10.88 -3.96
N PHE A 219 -5.59 -10.43 -5.13
CA PHE A 219 -6.23 -10.78 -6.39
C PHE A 219 -5.21 -10.68 -7.53
N GLN A 220 -5.52 -11.35 -8.64
CA GLN A 220 -4.65 -11.35 -9.80
C GLN A 220 -5.24 -10.49 -10.91
N SER A 221 -4.37 -9.76 -11.61
CA SER A 221 -4.70 -8.89 -12.73
C SER A 221 -3.79 -9.15 -13.94
N GLY A 222 -4.05 -8.42 -15.03
CA GLY A 222 -3.35 -8.61 -16.31
C GLY A 222 -3.85 -9.82 -17.11
N GLU A 223 -3.31 -9.97 -18.32
CA GLU A 223 -3.56 -11.14 -19.17
C GLU A 223 -3.11 -12.41 -18.43
N ASP A 224 -3.89 -13.48 -18.50
CA ASP A 224 -3.62 -14.76 -17.81
C ASP A 224 -3.44 -14.68 -16.28
N PHE A 225 -3.90 -13.60 -15.63
CA PHE A 225 -3.86 -13.45 -14.16
C PHE A 225 -2.44 -13.61 -13.55
N HIS A 226 -1.42 -13.11 -14.25
CA HIS A 226 -0.03 -13.25 -13.79
C HIS A 226 0.42 -12.17 -12.80
N LYS A 227 -0.31 -11.06 -12.66
CA LYS A 227 0.11 -9.95 -11.78
C LYS A 227 -0.57 -10.07 -10.44
N LEU A 228 0.20 -10.13 -9.36
CA LEU A 228 -0.33 -10.06 -8.00
C LEU A 228 -0.63 -8.61 -7.61
N ASP A 229 -1.87 -8.35 -7.22
CA ASP A 229 -2.30 -7.11 -6.59
C ASP A 229 -2.77 -7.37 -5.16
N MET A 230 -2.52 -6.41 -4.27
CA MET A 230 -3.00 -6.43 -2.90
C MET A 230 -3.76 -5.15 -2.56
N ARG A 231 -4.82 -5.27 -1.78
CA ARG A 231 -5.56 -4.15 -1.20
C ARG A 231 -5.56 -4.26 0.31
N PHE A 232 -5.32 -3.16 0.99
CA PHE A 232 -5.35 -3.02 2.43
C PHE A 232 -6.46 -2.04 2.80
N ASP A 233 -7.42 -2.53 3.58
CA ASP A 233 -8.58 -1.76 4.04
C ASP A 233 -8.23 -1.14 5.39
N ILE A 234 -8.37 0.18 5.52
CA ILE A 234 -7.94 0.95 6.69
C ILE A 234 -9.16 1.44 7.46
N GLU A 235 -9.12 1.31 8.78
CA GLU A 235 -10.15 1.83 9.68
C GLU A 235 -9.55 2.45 10.95
N ASP A 236 -10.39 3.16 11.70
CA ASP A 236 -10.05 3.66 13.04
C ASP A 236 -9.93 2.50 14.04
N VAL A 237 -9.04 2.68 15.02
CA VAL A 237 -8.83 1.77 16.16
C VAL A 237 -9.76 2.14 17.32
#